data_AF-A0A4P0Y3M0-F1
#
_entry.id   AF-A0A4P0Y3M0-F1
#
_cell.length_a   1.000
_cell.length_b   1.000
_cell.length_c   1.000
_cell.angle_alpha   90.00
_cell.angle_beta   90.00
_cell.angle_gamma   90.00
#
_symmetry.space_group_name_H-M   'P 1'
#
loop_
_entity.id
_entity.type
_entity.pdbx_description
1 polymer ?
#
loop_
_entity_poly.entity_id
_entity_poly.type
_entity_poly.pdbx_seq_one_letter_code
_entity_poly.pdbx_strand_id
1 'polypeptide(L)'
;MACVFNKQLLHPRNWLTWFGLGILWLIVQLPYPLLHFIGTSAGRLSRRFLKRREHIARRNIELCFPDMSPAARETLIDQNFMSLGMGLIETGMAWFWSDERVKNGLMSRGSPTLITRLAGGKG
;
A
#
# COMPACT_ATOMS: atom_id res chain seq x y z
N MET A 1 -19.46 2.96 33.48
CA MET A 1 -18.30 2.05 33.58
C MET A 1 -17.15 2.69 32.83
N ALA A 2 -16.38 3.55 33.52
CA ALA A 2 -15.31 4.32 32.90
C ALA A 2 -14.13 3.39 32.57
N CYS A 3 -13.67 3.39 31.32
CA CYS A 3 -12.50 2.64 30.90
C CYS A 3 -11.27 3.26 31.59
N VAL A 4 -10.80 2.64 32.67
CA VAL A 4 -9.63 3.09 33.41
C VAL A 4 -8.42 2.87 32.53
N PHE A 5 -7.78 3.95 32.11
CA PHE A 5 -6.58 3.93 31.26
C PHE A 5 -5.48 3.10 31.96
N ASN A 6 -5.21 1.90 31.46
CA ASN A 6 -4.24 0.98 32.07
C ASN A 6 -2.81 1.42 31.72
N LYS A 7 -2.07 1.87 32.73
CA LYS A 7 -0.67 2.34 32.62
C LYS A 7 0.31 1.25 32.12
N GLN A 8 -0.10 -0.02 32.04
CA GLN A 8 0.69 -1.09 31.42
C GLN A 8 0.90 -0.92 29.91
N LEU A 9 0.13 -0.07 29.22
CA LEU A 9 0.34 0.26 27.80
C LEU A 9 1.58 1.15 27.56
N LEU A 10 2.10 1.81 28.60
CA LEU A 10 3.31 2.64 28.58
C LEU A 10 4.59 1.86 28.88
N HIS A 11 4.53 0.51 28.95
CA HIS A 11 5.72 -0.31 29.20
C HIS A 11 6.76 -0.07 28.08
N PRO A 12 8.06 0.05 28.39
CA PRO A 12 9.12 0.37 27.41
C PRO A 12 9.20 -0.61 26.22
N ARG A 13 8.61 -1.80 26.36
CA ARG A 13 8.46 -2.81 25.31
C ARG A 13 7.48 -2.40 24.20
N ASN A 14 6.50 -1.55 24.49
CA ASN A 14 5.50 -1.07 23.53
C ASN A 14 5.92 0.23 22.83
N TRP A 15 7.02 0.86 23.27
CA TRP A 15 7.48 2.12 22.71
C TRP A 15 7.87 2.00 21.24
N LEU A 16 8.42 0.86 20.83
CA LEU A 16 8.70 0.58 19.42
C LEU A 16 7.40 0.56 18.57
N THR A 17 6.32 0.00 19.13
CA THR A 17 5.00 -0.02 18.49
C THR A 17 4.41 1.38 18.42
N TRP A 18 4.49 2.16 19.50
CA TRP A 18 4.06 3.57 19.53
C TRP A 18 4.87 4.44 18.58
N PHE A 19 6.18 4.20 18.48
CA PHE A 19 7.06 4.86 17.53
C PHE A 19 6.70 4.50 16.08
N GLY A 20 6.44 3.22 15.80
CA GLY A 20 5.93 2.77 14.50
C GLY A 20 4.59 3.42 14.16
N LEU A 21 3.66 3.50 15.11
CA LEU A 21 2.38 4.18 14.95
C LEU A 21 2.56 5.68 14.69
N GLY A 22 3.47 6.33 15.42
CA GLY A 22 3.80 7.74 15.26
C GLY A 22 4.41 8.04 13.89
N ILE A 23 5.33 7.20 13.41
CA ILE A 23 5.88 7.29 12.05
C ILE A 23 4.76 7.12 11.03
N LEU A 24 3.91 6.11 11.19
CA LEU A 24 2.86 5.82 10.23
C LEU A 24 1.82 6.95 10.19
N TRP A 25 1.47 7.51 11.34
CA TRP A 25 0.64 8.72 11.45
C TRP A 25 1.29 9.91 10.76
N LEU A 26 2.59 10.14 10.98
CA LEU A 26 3.32 11.25 10.36
C LEU A 26 3.39 11.10 8.85
N ILE A 27 3.64 9.88 8.35
CA ILE A 27 3.62 9.53 6.93
C ILE A 27 2.25 9.83 6.33
N VAL A 28 1.14 9.43 6.97
CA VAL A 28 -0.21 9.64 6.43
C VAL A 28 -0.62 11.13 6.36
N GLN A 29 -0.01 12.00 7.17
CA GLN A 29 -0.24 13.44 7.05
C GLN A 29 0.38 14.06 5.80
N LEU A 30 1.34 13.39 5.12
CA LEU A 30 2.00 13.91 3.93
C LEU A 30 1.04 14.02 2.73
N PRO A 31 1.31 14.93 1.79
CA PRO A 31 0.56 15.04 0.54
C PRO A 31 0.78 13.81 -0.34
N TYR A 32 -0.25 13.43 -1.09
CA TYR A 32 -0.28 12.23 -1.95
C TYR A 32 0.96 12.04 -2.87
N PRO A 33 1.54 13.08 -3.51
CA PRO A 33 2.72 12.89 -4.34
C PRO A 33 3.93 12.35 -3.57
N LEU A 34 4.09 12.75 -2.30
CA LEU A 34 5.17 12.29 -1.44
C LEU A 34 4.94 10.86 -0.99
N LEU A 35 3.70 10.53 -0.61
CA LEU A 35 3.28 9.17 -0.31
C LEU A 35 3.51 8.22 -1.51
N HIS A 36 3.17 8.67 -2.71
CA HIS A 36 3.42 7.93 -3.93
C HIS A 36 4.92 7.72 -4.19
N PHE A 37 5.74 8.76 -3.99
CA PHE A 37 7.19 8.65 -4.13
C PHE A 37 7.79 7.68 -3.10
N ILE A 38 7.34 7.74 -1.84
CA ILE A 38 7.77 6.83 -0.78
C ILE A 38 7.34 5.40 -1.10
N GLY A 39 6.09 5.16 -1.47
CA GLY A 39 5.57 3.83 -1.79
C GLY A 39 6.27 3.18 -2.99
N THR A 40 6.47 3.94 -4.08
CA THR A 40 7.17 3.43 -5.26
C THR A 40 8.66 3.21 -5.02
N SER A 41 9.32 4.12 -4.28
CA SER A 41 10.74 3.97 -3.94
C SER A 41 10.97 2.84 -2.95
N ALA A 42 10.10 2.70 -1.95
CA ALA A 42 10.11 1.59 -1.00
C ALA A 42 9.86 0.26 -1.72
N GLY A 43 8.90 0.21 -2.66
CA GLY A 43 8.67 -0.95 -3.52
C GLY A 43 9.92 -1.36 -4.30
N ARG A 44 10.60 -0.40 -4.95
CA ARG A 44 11.87 -0.65 -5.65
C ARG A 44 13.00 -1.11 -4.72
N LEU A 45 13.13 -0.50 -3.54
CA LEU A 45 14.15 -0.91 -2.56
C LEU A 45 13.85 -2.29 -1.98
N SER A 46 12.56 -2.60 -1.78
CA SER A 46 12.09 -3.89 -1.29
C SER A 46 12.47 -5.02 -2.22
N ARG A 47 12.56 -4.78 -3.54
CA ARG A 47 13.08 -5.75 -4.51
C ARG A 47 14.50 -6.21 -4.15
N ARG A 48 15.39 -5.27 -3.80
CA ARG A 48 16.78 -5.58 -3.41
C ARG A 48 16.88 -6.32 -2.08
N PHE A 49 16.00 -6.01 -1.13
CA PHE A 49 15.99 -6.63 0.21
C PHE A 49 15.28 -7.99 0.24
N LEU A 50 14.17 -8.14 -0.49
CA LEU A 50 13.32 -9.32 -0.49
C LEU A 50 13.59 -10.21 -1.71
N LYS A 51 14.85 -10.59 -1.94
CA LYS A 51 15.26 -11.48 -3.03
C LYS A 51 14.44 -12.77 -3.11
N ARG A 52 14.02 -13.31 -1.95
CA ARG A 52 13.12 -14.47 -1.88
C ARG A 52 11.75 -14.20 -2.50
N ARG A 53 11.15 -13.02 -2.24
CA ARG A 53 9.87 -12.65 -2.85
C ARG A 53 10.03 -12.33 -4.33
N GLU A 54 11.16 -11.73 -4.73
CA GLU A 54 11.47 -11.49 -6.14
C GLU A 54 11.52 -12.81 -6.92
N HIS A 55 12.19 -13.82 -6.37
CA HIS A 55 12.28 -15.13 -7.00
C HIS A 55 10.89 -15.78 -7.20
N ILE A 56 10.02 -15.68 -6.20
CA ILE A 56 8.63 -16.19 -6.28
C ILE A 56 7.84 -15.42 -7.35
N ALA A 57 7.91 -14.08 -7.35
CA ALA A 57 7.20 -13.25 -8.32
C ALA A 57 7.69 -13.52 -9.75
N ARG A 58 9.01 -13.65 -9.96
CA ARG A 58 9.60 -14.04 -11.24
C ARG A 58 9.06 -15.38 -11.70
N ARG A 59 9.06 -16.38 -10.82
CA ARG A 59 8.59 -17.72 -11.20
C ARG A 59 7.10 -17.74 -11.53
N ASN A 60 6.28 -17.01 -10.78
CA ASN A 60 4.85 -16.85 -11.09
C ASN A 60 4.63 -16.18 -12.44
N ILE A 61 5.39 -15.12 -12.77
CA ILE A 61 5.26 -14.42 -14.05
C ILE A 61 5.76 -15.27 -15.21
N GLU A 62 6.83 -16.04 -15.04
CA GLU A 62 7.28 -17.02 -16.05
C GLU A 62 6.24 -18.10 -16.34
N LEU A 63 5.53 -18.56 -15.30
CA LEU A 63 4.48 -19.57 -15.44
C LEU A 63 3.20 -19.00 -16.06
N CYS A 64 2.80 -17.78 -15.67
CA CYS A 64 1.60 -17.13 -16.18
C CYS A 64 1.78 -16.53 -17.59
N PHE A 65 3.00 -16.12 -17.95
CA PHE A 65 3.31 -15.44 -19.22
C PHE A 65 4.56 -16.02 -19.91
N PRO A 66 4.51 -17.30 -20.32
CA PRO A 66 5.65 -18.01 -20.94
C PRO A 66 6.05 -17.46 -22.31
N ASP A 67 5.18 -16.70 -22.98
CA ASP A 67 5.44 -16.13 -24.31
C ASP A 67 6.03 -14.70 -24.27
N MET A 68 6.07 -14.06 -23.09
CA MET A 68 6.63 -12.71 -22.96
C MET A 68 8.16 -12.71 -23.00
N SER A 69 8.76 -11.66 -23.57
CA SER A 69 10.22 -11.49 -23.59
C SER A 69 10.79 -11.30 -22.18
N PRO A 70 12.05 -11.71 -21.92
CA PRO A 70 12.68 -11.56 -20.60
C PRO A 70 12.68 -10.11 -20.10
N ALA A 71 12.89 -9.14 -20.99
CA ALA A 71 12.85 -7.71 -20.65
C ALA A 71 11.45 -7.23 -20.24
N ALA A 72 10.41 -7.72 -20.90
CA ALA A 72 9.03 -7.40 -20.54
C ALA A 72 8.65 -8.00 -19.18
N ARG A 73 9.10 -9.22 -18.88
CA ARG A 73 8.89 -9.87 -17.58
C ARG A 73 9.57 -9.10 -16.44
N GLU A 74 10.82 -8.66 -16.62
CA GLU A 74 11.53 -7.86 -15.62
C GLU A 74 10.82 -6.52 -15.35
N THR A 75 10.32 -5.86 -16.39
CA THR A 75 9.51 -4.64 -16.25
C THR A 75 8.23 -4.92 -15.45
N LEU A 76 7.57 -6.04 -15.71
CA LEU A 76 6.35 -6.44 -15.01
C LEU A 76 6.62 -6.76 -13.53
N ILE A 77 7.75 -7.41 -13.23
CA ILE A 77 8.21 -7.68 -11.86
C ILE A 77 8.42 -6.35 -11.13
N ASP A 78 9.11 -5.38 -11.76
CA ASP A 78 9.33 -4.06 -11.18
C ASP A 78 8.02 -3.33 -10.89
N GLN A 79 7.07 -3.37 -11.82
CA GLN A 79 5.74 -2.78 -11.64
C GLN A 79 4.96 -3.48 -10.52
N ASN A 80 5.09 -4.80 -10.38
CA ASN A 80 4.47 -5.56 -9.29
C ASN A 80 5.01 -5.10 -7.93
N PHE A 81 6.34 -4.98 -7.78
CA PHE A 81 6.94 -4.48 -6.54
C PHE A 81 6.58 -3.03 -6.24
N MET A 82 6.52 -2.16 -7.25
CA MET A 82 6.04 -0.79 -7.08
C MET A 82 4.57 -0.76 -6.62
N SER A 83 3.73 -1.63 -7.19
CA SER A 83 2.32 -1.75 -6.82
C SER A 83 2.15 -2.33 -5.41
N LEU A 84 2.99 -3.29 -5.00
CA LEU A 84 3.02 -3.82 -3.64
C LEU A 84 3.39 -2.72 -2.62
N GLY A 85 4.40 -1.91 -2.93
CA GLY A 85 4.79 -0.78 -2.09
C GLY A 85 3.68 0.27 -1.98
N MET A 86 3.04 0.61 -3.11
CA MET A 86 1.88 1.50 -3.14
C MET A 86 0.68 0.93 -2.37
N GLY A 87 0.38 -0.36 -2.49
CA GLY A 87 -0.72 -1.00 -1.78
C GLY A 87 -0.56 -0.95 -0.26
N LEU A 88 0.67 -1.02 0.26
CA LEU A 88 0.94 -0.81 1.69
C LEU A 88 0.64 0.62 2.12
N ILE A 89 1.03 1.60 1.31
CA ILE A 89 0.73 3.01 1.55
C ILE A 89 -0.77 3.27 1.47
N GLU A 90 -1.46 2.71 0.48
CA GLU A 90 -2.93 2.80 0.32
C GLU A 90 -3.66 2.15 1.48
N THR A 91 -3.20 1.00 1.96
CA THR A 91 -3.76 0.35 3.16
C THR A 91 -3.57 1.24 4.39
N GLY A 92 -2.40 1.86 4.54
CA GLY A 92 -2.14 2.85 5.59
C GLY A 92 -3.04 4.08 5.46
N MET A 93 -3.21 4.62 4.26
CA MET A 93 -4.16 5.71 4.01
C MET A 93 -5.59 5.30 4.36
N ALA A 94 -6.04 4.12 3.96
CA ALA A 94 -7.39 3.64 4.25
C ALA A 94 -7.67 3.48 5.75
N TRP A 95 -6.65 3.17 6.56
CA TRP A 95 -6.79 3.08 8.01
C TRP A 95 -6.77 4.44 8.73
N PHE A 96 -6.06 5.43 8.20
CA PHE A 96 -5.78 6.68 8.92
C PHE A 96 -6.42 7.94 8.29
N TRP A 97 -6.77 7.93 7.00
CA TRP A 97 -7.54 9.01 6.38
C TRP A 97 -9.03 8.83 6.64
N SER A 98 -9.73 9.96 6.78
CA SER A 98 -11.19 10.00 6.79
C SER A 98 -11.75 9.68 5.41
N ASP A 99 -12.93 9.04 5.38
CA ASP A 99 -13.67 8.67 4.17
C ASP A 99 -13.81 9.84 3.18
N GLU A 100 -13.97 11.08 3.67
CA GLU A 100 -14.10 12.28 2.83
C GLU A 100 -12.84 12.56 2.00
N ARG A 101 -11.65 12.39 2.59
CA ARG A 101 -10.38 12.66 1.90
C ARG A 101 -10.09 11.58 0.86
N VAL A 102 -10.41 10.33 1.18
CA VAL A 102 -10.31 9.18 0.27
C VAL A 102 -11.31 9.34 -0.90
N LYS A 103 -12.56 9.73 -0.62
CA LYS A 103 -13.58 10.01 -1.64
C LYS A 103 -13.14 11.12 -2.58
N ASN A 104 -12.64 12.24 -2.08
CA ASN A 104 -12.18 13.35 -2.94
C ASN A 104 -11.00 12.95 -3.84
N GLY A 105 -10.07 12.12 -3.34
CA GLY A 105 -8.96 11.59 -4.13
C GLY A 105 -9.39 10.57 -5.19
N LEU A 106 -10.21 9.58 -4.80
CA LEU A 106 -10.76 8.56 -5.70
C LEU A 106 -11.69 9.15 -6.76
N MET A 107 -12.50 10.15 -6.40
CA MET A 107 -13.45 10.80 -7.30
C MET A 107 -12.74 11.60 -8.40
N SER A 108 -11.48 12.02 -8.19
CA SER A 108 -10.66 12.61 -9.25
C SER A 108 -10.11 11.58 -10.26
N ARG A 109 -10.01 10.30 -9.87
CA ARG A 109 -9.34 9.23 -10.65
C ARG A 109 -10.27 8.13 -11.15
N GLY A 110 -11.46 8.01 -10.58
CA GLY A 110 -12.48 7.04 -10.95
C GLY A 110 -13.07 7.39 -12.31
N SER A 111 -12.94 6.49 -13.27
CA SER A 111 -13.64 6.62 -14.55
C SER A 111 -15.16 6.56 -14.28
N PRO A 112 -15.97 7.53 -14.75
CA PRO A 112 -17.42 7.59 -14.47
C PRO A 112 -18.18 6.30 -14.83
N THR A 113 -17.61 5.47 -15.70
CA THR A 113 -18.09 4.15 -16.10
C THR A 113 -18.22 3.15 -14.94
N LEU A 114 -17.32 3.18 -13.93
CA LEU A 114 -17.35 2.23 -12.81
C LEU A 114 -18.42 2.58 -11.77
N ILE A 115 -18.63 3.88 -11.52
CA ILE A 115 -19.66 4.38 -10.60
C ILE A 115 -21.05 4.03 -11.14
N THR A 116 -21.24 4.15 -12.45
CA THR A 116 -22.49 3.79 -13.14
C THR A 116 -22.82 2.31 -13.00
N ARG A 117 -21.81 1.42 -12.96
CA ARG A 117 -22.02 -0.03 -12.79
C ARG A 117 -22.33 -0.45 -11.35
N LEU A 118 -21.75 0.22 -10.35
CA LEU A 118 -22.05 -0.04 -8.94
C LEU A 118 -23.42 0.54 -8.52
N ALA A 119 -23.81 1.68 -9.10
CA ALA A 119 -25.16 2.23 -8.92
C ALA A 119 -26.25 1.39 -9.61
N GLY A 120 -25.88 0.54 -10.57
CA GLY A 120 -26.79 -0.33 -11.33
C GLY A 120 -27.17 -1.65 -10.64
N GLY A 121 -26.61 -1.95 -9.46
CA GLY A 121 -26.99 -3.12 -8.67
C GLY A 121 -26.46 -4.46 -9.20
N LYS A 122 -25.69 -5.14 -8.35
CA LYS A 122 -25.79 -6.58 -8.00
C LYS A 122 -24.52 -7.00 -7.25
N GLY A 123 -24.69 -7.33 -5.97
CA GLY A 123 -23.85 -8.26 -5.19
C GLY A 123 -22.41 -7.84 -4.94
#